data_AF-A0A355V718-F1
#
_entry.id   AF-A0A355V718-F1
#
_cell.length_a   1.000
_cell.length_b   1.000
_cell.length_c   1.000
_cell.angle_alpha   90.00
_cell.angle_beta   90.00
_cell.angle_gamma   90.00
#
_symmetry.space_group_name_H-M   'P 1'
#
loop_
_entity.id
_entity.type
_entity.pdbx_description
1 polymer ?
#
loop_
_entity_poly.entity_id
_entity_poly.type
_entity_poly.pdbx_seq_one_letter_code
_entity_poly.pdbx_strand_id
1 'polypeptide(L)' 'MSTLLNTAITGIRLNQTAMSVTGQNIVNANTEGYSRQSVNQSTNQAIRTAAGFIGTGVSVDEI' A
#
# COMPACT_ATOMS: atom_id res chain seq x y z
N MET A 1 -7.72 -1.94 21.00
CA MET A 1 -6.27 -2.12 20.72
C MET A 1 -5.99 -2.76 19.35
N SER A 2 -6.75 -3.76 18.90
CA SER A 2 -6.50 -4.51 17.64
C SER A 2 -6.49 -3.65 16.35
N THR A 3 -7.35 -2.64 16.25
CA THR A 3 -7.53 -1.83 15.02
C THR A 3 -6.34 -0.93 14.67
N LEU A 4 -5.64 -0.38 15.67
CA LEU A 4 -4.46 0.47 15.44
C LEU A 4 -3.28 -0.36 14.91
N LEU A 5 -3.00 -1.50 15.54
CA LEU A 5 -1.92 -2.39 15.11
C LEU A 5 -2.18 -2.94 13.72
N ASN A 6 -3.42 -3.34 13.41
CA ASN A 6 -3.78 -3.78 12.06
C ASN A 6 -3.57 -2.68 11.01
N THR A 7 -4.01 -1.45 11.31
CA THR A 7 -3.78 -0.29 10.43
C THR A 7 -2.29 -0.06 10.19
N ALA A 8 -1.47 -0.07 11.25
CA ALA A 8 -0.02 0.09 11.14
C ALA A 8 0.62 -1.01 10.28
N ILE A 9 0.22 -2.27 10.49
CA ILE A 9 0.71 -3.42 9.72
C ILE A 9 0.36 -3.27 8.24
N THR A 10 -0.85 -2.83 7.90
CA THR A 10 -1.23 -2.61 6.49
C THR A 10 -0.39 -1.52 5.82
N GLY A 11 -0.10 -0.42 6.54
CA GLY A 11 0.78 0.64 6.04
C GLY A 11 2.22 0.17 5.83
N ILE A 12 2.76 -0.64 6.75
CA ILE A 12 4.10 -1.23 6.60
C ILE A 12 4.17 -2.13 5.37
N ARG A 13 3.16 -3.00 5.18
CA ARG A 13 3.10 -3.91 4.02
C ARG A 13 3.02 -3.16 2.70
N LEU A 14 2.17 -2.13 2.63
CA LEU A 14 2.10 -1.25 1.47
C LEU A 14 3.46 -0.64 1.11
N ASN A 15 4.15 -0.06 2.10
CA ASN A 15 5.45 0.57 1.87
C ASN A 15 6.52 -0.46 1.45
N GLN A 16 6.47 -1.68 1.99
CA GLN A 16 7.36 -2.76 1.58
C GLN A 16 7.16 -3.13 0.10
N THR A 17 5.92 -3.20 -0.37
CA THR A 17 5.60 -3.42 -1.78
C THR A 17 6.08 -2.26 -2.65
N ALA A 18 5.79 -1.01 -2.25
CA ALA A 18 6.23 0.19 -2.97
C ALA A 18 7.77 0.25 -3.10
N MET A 19 8.49 -0.12 -2.05
CA MET A 19 9.94 -0.18 -2.05
C MET A 19 10.46 -1.27 -3.01
N SER A 20 9.79 -2.44 -3.07
CA SER A 20 10.14 -3.49 -4.01
C SER A 20 9.93 -3.06 -5.47
N VAL A 21 8.80 -2.43 -5.78
CA VAL A 21 8.51 -1.88 -7.12
C VAL A 21 9.49 -0.79 -7.50
N THR A 22 9.83 0.10 -6.55
CA THR A 22 10.88 1.11 -6.75
C THR A 22 12.22 0.46 -7.06
N GLY A 23 12.61 -0.58 -6.33
CA GLY A 23 13.82 -1.36 -6.60
C GLY A 23 13.82 -1.96 -8.00
N GLN A 24 12.72 -2.58 -8.41
CA GLN A 24 12.56 -3.14 -9.77
C GLN A 24 12.70 -2.07 -10.85
N ASN A 25 12.07 -0.91 -10.65
CA ASN A 25 12.17 0.22 -11.57
C ASN A 25 13.62 0.74 -11.69
N ILE A 26 14.38 0.74 -10.58
CA ILE A 26 15.79 1.18 -10.58
C ILE A 26 16.66 0.19 -11.34
N VAL A 27 16.60 -1.11 -11.01
CA VAL A 27 17.49 -2.11 -11.63
C VAL A 27 17.22 -2.31 -13.11
N ASN A 28 15.98 -2.05 -13.58
CA ASN A 28 15.60 -2.17 -14.98
C ASN A 28 15.56 -0.82 -15.72
N ALA A 29 16.04 0.27 -15.13
CA ALA A 29 15.90 1.61 -15.70
C ALA A 29 16.50 1.79 -17.10
N ASN A 30 17.53 0.99 -17.43
CA ASN A 30 18.22 1.03 -18.71
C ASN A 30 17.91 -0.20 -19.60
N THR A 31 16.97 -1.05 -19.18
CA THR A 31 16.55 -2.22 -19.95
C THR A 31 15.58 -1.76 -21.04
N GLU A 32 15.96 -1.96 -22.31
CA GLU A 32 15.11 -1.62 -23.45
C GLU A 32 13.77 -2.38 -23.38
N GLY A 33 12.67 -1.67 -23.63
CA GLY A 33 11.32 -2.24 -23.56
C GLY A 33 10.75 -2.37 -22.14
N TYR A 34 11.49 -2.01 -21.09
CA TYR A 34 10.96 -2.00 -19.74
C TYR A 34 9.96 -0.84 -19.53
N SER A 35 8.76 -1.17 -19.06
CA SER A 35 7.79 -0.18 -18.57
C SER A 35 7.85 -0.13 -17.05
N ARG A 36 7.96 1.09 -16.51
CA ARG A 36 7.93 1.29 -15.06
C ARG A 36 6.59 0.83 -14.49
N GLN A 37 6.66 0.19 -13.34
CA GLN A 37 5.51 -0.24 -12.56
C GLN A 37 5.16 0.80 -11.49
N SER A 38 3.89 0.89 -11.12
CA SER A 38 3.39 1.86 -10.15
C SER A 38 2.40 1.21 -9.21
N VAL A 39 2.61 1.35 -7.91
CA VAL A 39 1.70 0.81 -6.91
C VAL A 39 0.48 1.72 -6.78
N ASN A 40 -0.69 1.18 -7.07
CA ASN A 40 -1.98 1.82 -6.75
C ASN A 40 -2.56 1.20 -5.49
N GLN A 41 -3.08 2.06 -4.63
CA GLN A 41 -3.55 1.70 -3.30
C GLN A 41 -4.88 2.38 -2.99
N SER A 42 -5.73 1.70 -2.23
CA SER A 42 -7.01 2.22 -1.76
C SER A 42 -7.17 2.06 -0.26
N THR A 43 -7.97 2.95 0.34
CA THR A 43 -8.30 2.87 1.76
C THR A 43 -9.28 1.73 2.01
N ASN A 44 -9.02 0.94 3.05
CA ASN A 44 -9.94 -0.11 3.47
C ASN A 44 -11.26 0.49 3.98
N GLN A 45 -12.33 -0.30 3.96
CA GLN A 45 -13.65 0.12 4.46
C GLN A 45 -13.57 0.53 5.95
N ALA A 46 -13.99 1.75 6.24
CA ALA A 46 -14.00 2.28 7.60
C ALA A 46 -15.10 1.63 8.46
N ILE A 47 -14.83 1.47 9.76
CA ILE A 47 -15.80 0.99 10.74
C ILE A 47 -16.58 2.18 11.28
N ARG A 48 -17.92 2.10 11.23
CA ARG A 48 -18.81 3.10 11.84
C ARG A 48 -18.96 2.85 13.34
N THR A 49 -18.83 3.90 14.13
CA THR A 49 -19.02 3.92 15.59
C THR A 49 -19.99 5.03 15.98
N ALA A 50 -20.43 5.06 17.25
CA ALA A 50 -21.27 6.14 17.77
C ALA A 50 -20.60 7.53 17.72
N ALA A 51 -19.26 7.57 17.68
CA ALA A 51 -18.48 8.81 17.63
C ALA A 51 -17.99 9.18 16.21
N GLY A 52 -18.34 8.40 15.18
CA GLY A 52 -17.90 8.61 13.80
C GLY A 52 -17.26 7.38 13.17
N PHE A 53 -16.41 7.58 12.16
CA PHE A 53 -15.75 6.50 11.41
C PHE A 53 -14.30 6.29 11.84
N ILE A 54 -13.88 5.03 11.93
CA ILE A 54 -12.51 4.62 12.22
C ILE A 54 -11.95 3.92 10.98
N GLY A 55 -10.86 4.43 10.43
CA GLY A 55 -10.14 3.81 9.33
C GLY A 55 -9.53 2.46 9.72
N THR A 56 -9.48 1.53 8.78
CA THR A 56 -9.01 0.15 8.99
C THR A 56 -7.73 -0.19 8.21
N GLY A 57 -7.07 0.84 7.67
CA GLY A 57 -5.83 0.68 6.91
C GLY A 57 -5.99 0.86 5.41
N VAL A 58 -5.07 0.25 4.68
CA VAL A 58 -4.87 0.43 3.23
C VAL A 58 -4.54 -0.91 2.57
N SER A 59 -4.96 -1.10 1.32
CA SER A 59 -4.60 -2.24 0.49
C SER A 59 -3.93 -1.79 -0.81
N VAL A 60 -3.11 -2.66 -1.38
CA VAL A 60 -2.59 -2.52 -2.75
C VAL A 60 -3.64 -3.12 -3.69
N ASP A 61 -4.04 -2.36 -4.69
CA ASP A 61 -5.01 -2.79 -5.69
C ASP A 61 -4.30 -3.37 -6.92
N GLU A 62 -3.25 -2.71 -7.39
CA GLU A 62 -2.46 -3.11 -8.57
C GLU A 62 -1.03 -2.53 -8.55
N ILE A 63 -0.16 -3.08 -9.41
CA ILE A 63 1.26 -2.74 -9.60
C ILE A 63 1.58 -2.60 -11.09
#